data_AF-A0A7C9TWR3-F1
#
_entry.id   AF-A0A7C9TWR3-F1
#
_cell.length_a   1.000
_cell.length_b   1.000
_cell.length_c   1.000
_cell.angle_alpha   90.00
_cell.angle_beta   90.00
_cell.angle_gamma   90.00
#
_symmetry.space_group_name_H-M   'P 1'
#
loop_
_entity.id
_entity.type
_entity.pdbx_description
1 polymer ?
#
loop_
_entity_poly.entity_id
_entity_poly.type
_entity_poly.pdbx_seq_one_letter_code
_entity_poly.pdbx_strand_id
1 'polypeptide(L)'
;MLDKIINTAVERMTREAEISTSLSQTAAIAIRILSDVPGMTQASSRDFASARPVFTLKDGTIVRTWKNPVGVDHIFLADAYGRMVFAGYVGWIDSEDLKEAIKRIKRELV
;
A
#
# COMPACT_ATOMS: atom_id res chain seq x y z
N MET A 1 -40.55 -3.24 -4.06
CA MET A 1 -39.54 -4.21 -4.55
C MET A 1 -38.23 -3.50 -4.89
N LEU A 2 -38.27 -2.37 -5.63
CA LEU A 2 -37.09 -1.54 -5.90
C LEU A 2 -36.40 -0.98 -4.65
N ASP A 3 -37.16 -0.46 -3.68
CA ASP A 3 -36.56 0.18 -2.48
C ASP A 3 -35.70 -0.79 -1.65
N LYS A 4 -36.09 -2.06 -1.61
CA LYS A 4 -35.35 -3.13 -0.93
C LYS A 4 -34.04 -3.44 -1.65
N ILE A 5 -34.04 -3.44 -2.99
CA ILE A 5 -32.85 -3.66 -3.81
C ILE A 5 -31.86 -2.49 -3.67
N ILE A 6 -32.38 -1.25 -3.67
CA ILE A 6 -31.57 -0.03 -3.52
C ILE A 6 -30.89 -0.03 -2.14
N ASN A 7 -31.62 -0.28 -1.05
CA ASN A 7 -31.04 -0.31 0.28
C ASN A 7 -29.97 -1.41 0.41
N THR A 8 -30.20 -2.60 -0.12
CA THR A 8 -29.20 -3.68 -0.08
C THR A 8 -27.93 -3.35 -0.89
N ALA A 9 -28.05 -2.66 -2.03
CA ALA A 9 -26.90 -2.23 -2.80
C ALA A 9 -26.10 -1.13 -2.07
N VAL A 10 -26.79 -0.16 -1.47
CA VAL A 10 -26.16 0.92 -0.69
C VAL A 10 -25.46 0.35 0.55
N GLU A 11 -26.11 -0.55 1.30
CA GLU A 11 -25.51 -1.24 2.45
C GLU A 11 -24.28 -2.07 2.09
N ARG A 12 -24.30 -2.71 0.92
CA ARG A 12 -23.15 -3.46 0.40
C ARG A 12 -22.01 -2.53 0.04
N MET A 13 -22.30 -1.41 -0.64
CA MET A 13 -21.30 -0.40 -0.97
C MET A 13 -20.70 0.28 0.26
N THR A 14 -21.50 0.59 1.29
CA THR A 14 -20.99 1.16 2.55
C THR A 14 -20.16 0.16 3.33
N ARG A 15 -20.54 -1.12 3.34
CA ARG A 15 -19.75 -2.18 3.97
C ARG A 15 -18.45 -2.49 3.22
N GLU A 16 -18.49 -2.50 1.89
CA GLU A 16 -17.30 -2.60 1.04
C GLU A 16 -16.41 -1.37 1.21
N ALA A 17 -16.98 -0.17 1.35
CA ALA A 17 -16.26 1.05 1.67
C ALA A 17 -15.66 0.99 3.08
N GLU A 18 -16.36 0.52 4.12
CA GLU A 18 -15.81 0.37 5.48
C GLU A 18 -14.70 -0.69 5.54
N ILE A 19 -14.85 -1.81 4.82
CA ILE A 19 -13.78 -2.82 4.64
C ILE A 19 -12.61 -2.26 3.83
N SER A 20 -12.89 -1.35 2.91
CA SER A 20 -11.88 -0.63 2.14
C SER A 20 -11.21 0.49 2.96
N THR A 21 -11.94 1.09 3.91
CA THR A 21 -11.49 2.22 4.74
C THR A 21 -10.77 1.71 6.01
N SER A 22 -11.09 0.50 6.47
CA SER A 22 -10.26 -0.25 7.40
C SER A 22 -9.13 -0.92 6.62
N LEU A 23 -7.89 -0.64 7.01
CA LEU A 23 -6.73 -1.34 6.45
C LEU A 23 -6.95 -2.86 6.59
N SER A 24 -6.84 -3.58 5.47
CA SER A 24 -6.88 -5.03 5.51
C SER A 24 -5.76 -5.56 6.41
N GLN A 25 -5.90 -6.78 6.94
CA GLN A 25 -4.83 -7.41 7.71
C GLN A 25 -3.55 -7.57 6.88
N THR A 26 -3.67 -7.91 5.60
CA THR A 26 -2.51 -8.04 4.69
C THR A 26 -1.79 -6.71 4.50
N ALA A 27 -2.52 -5.63 4.25
CA ALA A 27 -1.97 -4.29 4.11
C ALA A 27 -1.35 -3.79 5.43
N ALA A 28 -1.99 -4.06 6.57
CA ALA A 28 -1.46 -3.70 7.88
C ALA A 28 -0.14 -4.42 8.20
N ILE A 29 0.00 -5.70 7.84
CA ILE A 29 1.26 -6.44 7.99
C ILE A 29 2.35 -5.86 7.06
N ALA A 30 2.01 -5.53 5.81
CA ALA A 30 2.95 -4.88 4.90
C ALA A 30 3.44 -3.53 5.44
N ILE A 31 2.53 -2.69 5.94
CA ILE A 31 2.87 -1.43 6.60
C ILE A 31 3.77 -1.66 7.80
N ARG A 32 3.49 -2.67 8.63
CA ARG A 32 4.35 -2.97 9.78
C ARG A 32 5.77 -3.35 9.36
N ILE A 33 5.91 -4.22 8.36
CA ILE A 33 7.21 -4.62 7.83
C ILE A 33 7.98 -3.40 7.30
N LEU A 34 7.31 -2.48 6.60
CA LEU A 34 7.92 -1.25 6.08
C LEU A 34 8.30 -0.28 7.20
N SER A 35 7.44 -0.09 8.20
CA SER A 35 7.67 0.80 9.35
C SER A 35 8.81 0.32 10.25
N ASP A 36 9.14 -0.97 10.23
CA ASP A 36 10.26 -1.55 10.97
C ASP A 36 11.61 -1.42 10.22
N VAL A 37 11.63 -0.87 8.99
CA VAL A 37 12.87 -0.60 8.24
C VAL A 37 13.63 0.59 8.86
N PRO A 38 14.94 0.46 9.16
CA PRO A 38 15.75 1.58 9.60
C PRO A 38 15.67 2.77 8.65
N GLY A 39 15.59 3.99 9.19
CA GLY A 39 15.52 5.21 8.38
C GLY A 39 14.21 5.41 7.61
N MET A 40 13.20 4.56 7.79
CA MET A 40 11.88 4.72 7.16
C MET A 40 11.28 6.07 7.53
N THR A 41 11.08 6.91 6.51
CA THR A 41 10.51 8.24 6.65
C THR A 41 9.20 8.33 5.89
N GLN A 42 8.16 8.86 6.53
CA GLN A 42 6.85 9.03 5.92
C GLN A 42 6.93 10.01 4.73
N ALA A 43 6.37 9.60 3.59
CA ALA A 43 6.33 10.41 2.38
C ALA A 43 4.96 11.05 2.18
N SER A 44 4.92 12.15 1.42
CA SER A 44 3.66 12.68 0.88
C SER A 44 3.19 11.87 -0.34
N SER A 45 1.94 12.06 -0.76
CA SER A 45 1.39 11.44 -1.97
C SER A 45 1.93 12.00 -3.29
N ARG A 46 2.77 13.05 -3.26
CA ARG A 46 3.23 13.78 -4.45
C ARG A 46 3.82 12.86 -5.52
N ASP A 47 4.63 11.89 -5.10
CA ASP A 47 5.38 11.03 -6.02
C ASP A 47 4.67 9.69 -6.31
N PHE A 48 3.47 9.49 -5.76
CA PHE A 48 2.68 8.28 -5.96
C PHE A 48 2.36 8.04 -7.44
N ALA A 49 2.10 9.10 -8.20
CA ALA A 49 1.83 9.02 -9.63
C ALA A 49 3.03 8.53 -10.44
N SER A 50 4.25 8.80 -9.96
CA SER A 50 5.51 8.37 -10.60
C SER A 50 5.90 6.94 -10.24
N ALA A 51 5.34 6.38 -9.17
CA ALA A 51 5.66 5.04 -8.70
C ALA A 51 5.08 3.96 -9.61
N ARG A 52 5.88 2.94 -9.93
CA ARG A 52 5.47 1.82 -10.79
C ARG A 52 5.04 0.63 -9.94
N PRO A 53 3.96 -0.07 -10.30
CA PRO A 53 3.57 -1.30 -9.61
C PRO A 53 4.66 -2.37 -9.80
N VAL A 54 4.99 -3.08 -8.72
CA VAL A 54 5.96 -4.20 -8.73
C VAL A 54 5.29 -5.54 -8.49
N PHE A 55 4.28 -5.62 -7.62
CA PHE A 55 3.43 -6.79 -7.41
C PHE A 55 2.17 -6.41 -6.61
N THR A 56 1.21 -7.33 -6.54
CA THR A 56 -0.05 -7.19 -5.82
C THR A 56 -0.13 -8.23 -4.72
N LEU A 57 -0.55 -7.82 -3.52
CA LEU A 57 -0.76 -8.68 -2.36
C LEU A 57 -2.09 -9.43 -2.46
N LYS A 58 -2.29 -10.45 -1.59
CA LYS A 58 -3.50 -11.30 -1.56
C LYS A 58 -4.82 -10.54 -1.41
N ASP A 59 -4.80 -9.39 -0.76
CA ASP A 59 -5.98 -8.54 -0.52
C ASP A 59 -6.22 -7.54 -1.66
N GLY A 60 -5.41 -7.55 -2.72
CA GLY A 60 -5.46 -6.59 -3.82
C GLY A 60 -4.62 -5.34 -3.58
N THR A 61 -3.91 -5.21 -2.45
CA THR A 61 -3.01 -4.08 -2.22
C THR A 61 -1.84 -4.11 -3.21
N ILE A 62 -1.62 -3.02 -3.92
CA ILE A 62 -0.58 -2.87 -4.93
C ILE A 62 0.65 -2.25 -4.28
N VAL A 63 1.78 -2.96 -4.35
CA VAL A 63 3.09 -2.44 -3.96
C VAL A 63 3.67 -1.68 -5.14
N ARG A 64 4.04 -0.41 -4.93
CA ARG A 64 4.62 0.46 -5.97
C ARG A 64 5.94 1.06 -5.49
N THR A 65 6.94 1.09 -6.36
CA THR A 65 8.24 1.69 -6.06
C THR A 65 8.55 2.86 -6.98
N TRP A 66 9.33 3.80 -6.47
CA TRP A 66 9.88 4.90 -7.25
C TRP A 66 11.29 5.20 -6.77
N LYS A 67 12.18 5.55 -7.70
CA LYS A 67 13.48 6.12 -7.38
C LYS A 67 13.45 7.56 -7.86
N ASN A 68 13.62 8.49 -6.95
CA ASN A 68 13.61 9.91 -7.31
C ASN A 68 14.87 10.29 -8.12
N PRO A 69 14.94 11.49 -8.72
CA PRO A 69 16.09 11.88 -9.55
C PRO A 69 17.44 11.90 -8.83
N VAL A 70 17.45 11.98 -7.49
CA VAL A 70 18.68 11.91 -6.67
C VAL A 70 18.94 10.51 -6.12
N GLY A 71 18.20 9.50 -6.57
CA GLY A 71 18.47 8.09 -6.29
C GLY A 71 17.84 7.52 -5.02
N VAL A 72 17.03 8.28 -4.28
CA VAL A 72 16.34 7.87 -3.04
C VAL A 72 15.19 6.92 -3.36
N ASP A 73 15.17 5.78 -2.67
CA ASP A 73 14.16 4.75 -2.85
C ASP A 73 12.88 5.09 -2.09
N HIS A 74 11.77 5.12 -2.81
CA HIS A 74 10.42 5.34 -2.30
C HIS A 74 9.57 4.09 -2.51
N ILE A 75 8.66 3.87 -1.58
CA ILE A 75 7.72 2.77 -1.55
C ILE A 75 6.32 3.31 -1.23
N PHE A 76 5.32 2.78 -1.93
CA PHE A 76 3.93 3.13 -1.74
C PHE A 76 3.08 1.85 -1.71
N LEU A 77 2.02 1.87 -0.91
CA LEU A 77 0.97 0.86 -0.95
C LEU A 77 -0.33 1.54 -1.38
N ALA A 78 -0.99 0.96 -2.37
CA ALA A 78 -2.33 1.35 -2.79
C ALA A 78 -3.30 0.21 -2.50
N ASP A 79 -4.48 0.48 -1.96
CA ASP A 79 -5.52 -0.55 -1.79
C ASP A 79 -6.03 -1.08 -3.15
N ALA A 80 -6.93 -2.06 -3.10
CA ALA A 80 -7.55 -2.65 -4.29
C ALA A 80 -8.33 -1.65 -5.16
N TYR A 81 -8.64 -0.46 -4.64
CA TYR A 81 -9.33 0.63 -5.34
C TYR A 81 -8.35 1.71 -5.83
N GLY A 82 -7.04 1.47 -5.69
CA GLY A 82 -5.99 2.39 -6.10
C GLY A 82 -5.77 3.57 -5.15
N ARG A 83 -6.41 3.59 -3.97
CA ARG A 83 -6.23 4.65 -2.98
C ARG A 83 -4.97 4.38 -2.17
N MET A 84 -4.13 5.40 -2.02
CA MET A 84 -2.86 5.25 -1.29
C MET A 84 -3.12 5.05 0.20
N VAL A 85 -2.59 3.97 0.77
CA VAL A 85 -2.71 3.64 2.21
C VAL A 85 -1.39 3.74 2.96
N PHE A 86 -0.26 3.77 2.24
CA PHE A 86 1.07 4.00 2.80
C PHE A 86 1.98 4.69 1.78
N ALA A 87 2.88 5.54 2.29
CA ALA A 87 3.92 6.19 1.52
C ALA A 87 5.16 6.39 2.40
N GLY A 88 6.31 5.93 1.94
CA GLY A 88 7.56 6.06 2.68
C GLY A 88 8.79 6.05 1.78
N TYR A 89 9.92 6.48 2.33
CA TYR A 89 11.22 6.44 1.67
C TYR A 89 12.32 6.19 2.69
N VAL A 90 13.49 5.78 2.20
CA VAL A 90 14.70 5.60 3.02
C VAL A 90 15.90 6.31 2.39
N GLY A 91 16.86 6.73 3.22
CA GLY A 91 18.14 7.24 2.74
C GLY A 91 18.96 6.16 2.04
N TRP A 92 20.06 6.55 1.37
CA TRP A 92 20.91 5.60 0.63
C TRP A 92 21.48 4.48 1.50
N ILE A 93 21.75 4.76 2.78
CA ILE A 93 22.34 3.81 3.72
C ILE A 93 21.38 2.62 3.98
N ASP A 94 20.07 2.87 4.03
CA ASP A 94 19.06 1.85 4.34
C ASP A 94 18.38 1.28 3.07
N SER A 95 18.91 1.56 1.87
CA SER A 95 18.34 1.10 0.60
C SER A 95 18.26 -0.43 0.49
N GLU A 96 19.27 -1.14 1.00
CA GLU A 96 19.26 -2.61 1.01
C GLU A 96 18.23 -3.17 2.00
N ASP A 97 18.05 -2.54 3.17
CA ASP A 97 17.05 -2.95 4.15
C ASP A 97 15.62 -2.78 3.60
N LEU A 98 15.35 -1.68 2.87
CA LEU A 98 14.08 -1.52 2.17
C LEU A 98 13.87 -2.61 1.10
N LYS A 99 14.91 -2.97 0.33
CA LYS A 99 14.81 -4.05 -0.67
C LYS A 99 14.51 -5.39 0.00
N GLU A 100 15.15 -5.72 1.12
CA GLU A 100 14.87 -6.93 1.87
C GLU A 100 13.46 -6.94 2.46
N ALA A 101 12.98 -5.80 2.97
CA ALA A 101 11.60 -5.66 3.42
C ALA A 101 10.59 -5.90 2.28
N ILE A 102 10.84 -5.35 1.08
CA ILE A 102 9.99 -5.59 -0.10
C ILE A 102 10.00 -7.07 -0.51
N LYS A 103 11.16 -7.74 -0.50
CA LYS A 103 11.25 -9.19 -0.77
C LYS A 103 10.49 -10.00 0.28
N ARG A 104 10.60 -9.62 1.55
CA ARG A 104 9.87 -10.24 2.66
C ARG A 104 8.36 -10.12 2.47
N ILE A 105 7.87 -8.91 2.19
CA ILE A 105 6.45 -8.66 1.87
C ILE A 105 6.00 -9.56 0.73
N LYS A 106 6.78 -9.62 -0.36
CA LYS A 106 6.44 -10.47 -1.50
C LYS A 106 6.34 -11.95 -1.14
N ARG A 107 7.24 -12.45 -0.29
CA ARG A 107 7.27 -13.86 0.13
C ARG A 107 6.12 -14.23 1.07
N GLU A 108 5.73 -13.32 1.96
CA GLU A 108 4.75 -13.60 3.03
C GLU A 108 3.31 -13.28 2.60
N LEU A 109 3.11 -12.30 1.71
CA LEU A 109 1.81 -11.65 1.49
C LEU A 109 1.28 -11.72 0.04
N VAL A 110 2.00 -12.36 -0.87
CA VAL A 110 1.54 -12.75 -2.22
C VAL A 110 1.13 -14.21 -2.20
#